data_AF-A0A941T013-F1
#
_entry.id   AF-A0A941T013-F1
#
_cell.length_a   1.000
_cell.length_b   1.000
_cell.length_c   1.000
_cell.angle_alpha   90.00
_cell.angle_beta   90.00
_cell.angle_gamma   90.00
#
_symmetry.space_group_name_H-M   'P 1'
#
loop_
_entity.id
_entity.type
_entity.pdbx_description
1 polymer ?
#
loop_
_entity_poly.entity_id
_entity_poly.type
_entity_poly.pdbx_seq_one_letter_code
_entity_poly.pdbx_strand_id
1 'polypeptide(L)' 'MVTGNAPIKTPDGQAELATRARQLSQRHRTVLLLVNGRRTEEQVKRLAEQAGVPPTCYDDLMQMGLIMRPLPTMPIE' A
#
# COMPACT_ATOMS: atom_id res chain seq x y z
N MET A 1 -3.45 -13.75 16.81
CA MET A 1 -4.04 -12.47 16.37
C MET A 1 -2.93 -11.68 15.71
N VAL A 2 -2.95 -11.47 14.40
CA VAL A 2 -1.94 -10.62 13.72
C VAL A 2 -2.45 -9.19 13.75
N THR A 3 -2.16 -8.49 14.84
CA THR A 3 -2.49 -7.07 14.97
C THR A 3 -1.22 -6.29 14.69
N GLY A 4 -1.10 -5.66 13.51
CA GLY A 4 -0.10 -4.60 13.30
C GLY A 4 0.65 -4.54 11.97
N ASN A 5 0.58 -5.53 11.07
CA ASN A 5 1.41 -5.53 9.85
C ASN A 5 0.66 -5.14 8.56
N ALA A 6 -0.54 -4.58 8.68
CA ALA A 6 -1.30 -4.15 7.50
C ALA A 6 -0.65 -2.91 6.87
N PRO A 7 -0.31 -2.92 5.57
CA PRO A 7 0.27 -1.75 4.92
C PRO A 7 -0.64 -0.53 5.02
N ILE A 8 -0.03 0.61 5.28
CA ILE A 8 -0.67 1.93 5.36
C ILE A 8 -0.09 2.86 4.30
N LYS A 9 -0.89 3.83 3.85
CA LYS A 9 -0.39 4.93 3.02
C LYS A 9 0.43 5.87 3.87
N THR A 10 1.55 6.33 3.34
CA THR A 10 2.30 7.44 3.93
C THR A 10 1.61 8.78 3.64
N PRO A 11 2.00 9.87 4.33
CA PRO A 11 1.53 11.22 3.98
C PRO A 11 1.77 11.55 2.50
N ASP A 12 2.92 11.15 1.95
CA ASP A 12 3.26 11.34 0.54
C ASP A 12 2.34 10.53 -0.38
N GLY A 13 2.00 9.29 0.01
CA GLY A 13 1.00 8.48 -0.69
C GLY A 13 -0.38 9.14 -0.74
N GLN A 14 -0.82 9.75 0.35
CA GLN A 14 -2.09 10.48 0.39
C GLN A 14 -2.02 11.76 -0.45
N ALA A 15 -0.93 12.53 -0.35
CA ALA A 15 -0.71 13.74 -1.13
C ALA A 15 -0.66 13.44 -2.64
N GLU A 16 -0.07 12.32 -3.03
CA GLU A 16 -0.02 11.90 -4.43
C GLU A 16 -1.40 11.57 -5.00
N LEU A 17 -2.28 10.95 -4.21
CA LEU A 17 -3.66 10.70 -4.63
C LEU A 17 -4.46 12.00 -4.80
N ALA A 18 -4.24 12.97 -3.91
CA ALA A 18 -4.95 14.25 -3.92
C ALA A 18 -4.48 15.19 -5.05
N THR A 19 -3.17 15.28 -5.26
CA THR A 19 -2.55 16.30 -6.13
C THR A 19 -2.07 15.75 -7.46
N ARG A 20 -1.83 14.43 -7.56
CA ARG A 20 -1.21 13.77 -8.72
C ARG A 20 0.17 14.32 -9.12
N ALA A 21 0.88 14.95 -8.19
CA ALA A 21 2.11 15.70 -8.44
C ALA A 21 3.27 14.83 -9.00
N ARG A 22 3.39 13.56 -8.58
CA ARG A 22 4.47 12.64 -8.99
C ARG A 22 4.12 11.86 -10.27
N GLN A 23 3.02 12.20 -10.95
CA GLN A 23 2.55 11.56 -12.19
C GLN A 23 2.53 10.02 -12.12
N LEU A 24 2.15 9.47 -10.98
CA LEU A 24 2.09 8.02 -10.78
C LEU A 24 1.25 7.34 -11.87
N SER A 25 1.67 6.16 -12.36
CA SER A 25 0.86 5.45 -13.35
C SER A 25 -0.48 5.01 -12.73
N GLN A 26 -1.49 4.81 -13.57
CA GLN A 26 -2.83 4.39 -13.11
C GLN A 26 -2.77 3.09 -12.28
N ARG A 27 -1.90 2.15 -12.66
CA ARG A 27 -1.68 0.89 -11.95
C ARG A 27 -1.18 1.11 -10.52
N HIS A 28 -0.18 1.97 -10.33
CA HIS A 28 0.30 2.32 -8.99
C HIS A 28 -0.79 3.01 -8.17
N ARG A 29 -1.59 3.90 -8.78
CA ARG A 29 -2.72 4.55 -8.08
C ARG A 29 -3.76 3.55 -7.60
N THR A 30 -4.08 2.53 -8.41
CA THR A 30 -4.97 1.45 -7.99
C THR A 30 -4.47 0.76 -6.73
N VAL A 31 -3.20 0.38 -6.67
CA VAL A 31 -2.63 -0.24 -5.46
C VAL A 31 -2.66 0.73 -4.28
N LEU A 32 -2.29 1.99 -4.52
CA LEU A 32 -2.27 3.03 -3.48
C LEU A 32 -3.66 3.28 -2.87
N LEU A 33 -4.73 3.15 -3.67
CA LEU A 33 -6.12 3.21 -3.22
C LEU A 33 -6.53 1.98 -2.39
N LEU A 34 -6.00 0.80 -2.70
CA LEU A 34 -6.28 -0.44 -1.97
C LEU A 34 -5.64 -0.48 -0.57
N VAL A 35 -4.54 0.25 -0.38
CA VAL A 35 -3.78 0.31 0.88
C VAL A 35 -4.47 1.25 1.88
N ASN A 36 -5.13 0.66 2.88
CA ASN A 36 -5.91 1.39 3.88
C ASN A 36 -5.65 0.96 5.34
N GLY A 37 -4.61 0.18 5.60
CA GLY A 37 -4.30 -0.33 6.95
C GLY A 37 -5.22 -1.42 7.46
N ARG A 38 -6.14 -1.94 6.62
CA ARG A 38 -7.10 -2.99 7.03
C ARG A 38 -6.81 -4.36 6.43
N ARG A 39 -6.09 -4.39 5.30
CA ARG A 39 -5.79 -5.62 4.54
C ARG A 39 -4.33 -5.98 4.70
N THR A 40 -4.02 -7.27 4.70
CA THR A 40 -2.63 -7.75 4.64
C THR A 40 -2.00 -7.41 3.28
N GLU A 41 -0.67 -7.46 3.20
CA GLU A 41 0.04 -7.31 1.93
C GLU A 41 -0.47 -8.29 0.86
N GLU A 42 -0.62 -9.56 1.21
CA GLU A 42 -1.10 -10.60 0.31
C GLU A 42 -2.51 -10.28 -0.22
N GLN A 43 -3.40 -9.79 0.63
CA GLN A 43 -4.75 -9.38 0.24
C GLN A 43 -4.72 -8.17 -0.72
N VAL A 44 -3.84 -7.19 -0.47
CA VAL A 44 -3.67 -6.04 -1.36
C VAL A 44 -3.12 -6.48 -2.72
N LYS A 45 -2.09 -7.34 -2.74
CA LYS A 45 -1.49 -7.88 -3.97
C LYS A 45 -2.51 -8.68 -4.79
N ARG A 46 -3.28 -9.57 -4.16
CA ARG A 46 -4.36 -10.31 -4.85
C ARG A 46 -5.44 -9.40 -5.44
N LEU A 47 -5.89 -8.38 -4.72
CA LEU A 47 -6.88 -7.43 -5.23
C LEU A 47 -6.32 -6.58 -6.39
N ALA A 48 -5.04 -6.22 -6.32
CA ALA A 48 -4.35 -5.53 -7.41
C ALA A 48 -4.27 -6.40 -8.67
N GLU A 49 -3.89 -7.68 -8.53
CA GLU A 49 -3.85 -8.65 -9.63
C GLU A 49 -5.23 -8.83 -10.27
N GLN A 50 -6.30 -8.95 -9.47
CA GLN A 50 -7.68 -9.01 -9.96
C GLN A 50 -8.09 -7.75 -10.74
N ALA A 51 -7.49 -6.60 -10.42
CA ALA A 51 -7.68 -5.34 -11.15
C ALA A 51 -6.73 -5.19 -12.36
N GLY A 52 -5.99 -6.24 -12.73
CA GLY A 52 -5.03 -6.22 -13.85
C GLY A 52 -3.74 -5.46 -13.55
N VAL A 53 -3.42 -5.26 -12.27
CA VAL A 53 -2.19 -4.59 -11.82
C VAL A 53 -1.13 -5.63 -11.46
N PRO A 54 0.09 -5.54 -12.01
CA PRO A 54 1.15 -6.46 -11.65
C PRO A 54 1.58 -6.28 -10.19
N PRO A 55 2.00 -7.35 -9.49
CA PRO A 55 2.42 -7.28 -8.10
C PRO A 55 3.63 -6.36 -7.88
N THR A 56 4.46 -6.17 -8.90
CA THR A 56 5.61 -5.24 -8.88
C THR A 56 5.20 -3.82 -8.50
N CYS A 57 4.00 -3.36 -8.88
CA CYS A 57 3.52 -2.03 -8.53
C CYS A 57 3.39 -1.82 -7.02
N TYR A 58 3.14 -2.88 -6.24
CA TYR A 58 3.14 -2.77 -4.78
C TYR A 58 4.55 -2.53 -4.25
N ASP A 59 5.53 -3.30 -4.74
CA ASP A 59 6.91 -3.20 -4.31
C ASP A 59 7.52 -1.84 -4.73
N ASP A 60 7.17 -1.36 -5.93
CA ASP A 60 7.53 -0.02 -6.42
C ASP A 60 6.98 1.09 -5.49
N LEU A 61 5.71 1.01 -5.07
CA LEU A 61 5.14 1.99 -4.13
C LEU A 61 5.85 1.98 -2.77
N MET A 62 6.29 0.81 -2.32
CA MET A 62 7.02 0.66 -1.07
C MET A 62 8.42 1.26 -1.19
N GLN A 63 9.12 1.01 -2.30
CA GLN A 63 10.41 1.64 -2.61
C GLN A 63 10.32 3.16 -2.76
N MET A 64 9.24 3.67 -3.35
CA MET A 64 8.97 5.11 -3.49
C MET A 64 8.57 5.79 -2.17
N GLY A 65 8.39 5.03 -1.08
CA GLY A 65 7.95 5.54 0.22
C GLY A 65 6.50 6.03 0.24
N LEU A 66 5.66 5.61 -0.72
CA LEU A 66 4.24 6.01 -0.80
C LEU A 66 3.34 5.11 0.06
N ILE A 67 3.81 3.91 0.36
CA ILE A 67 3.21 2.99 1.33
C ILE A 67 4.29 2.51 2.29
N MET A 68 3.89 2.17 3.51
CA MET A 68 4.77 1.51 4.47
C MET A 68 4.05 0.32 5.09
N ARG A 69 4.83 -0.68 5.51
CA ARG A 69 4.34 -1.82 6.25
C ARG A 69 4.82 -1.69 7.70
N PRO A 70 3.93 -1.43 8.67
CA PRO A 70 4.34 -1.26 10.06
C PRO A 70 4.88 -2.58 10.62
N LEU A 71 5.88 -2.51 11.49
CA LEU A 71 6.37 -3.72 12.16
C LEU A 71 5.27 -4.33 13.02
N PRO A 72 5.17 -5.67 13.10
CA PRO A 72 4.23 -6.32 13.99
C PRO A 72 4.55 -5.90 15.44
N THR A 73 3.62 -5.19 16.07
CA THR A 73 3.73 -4.88 17.50
C THR A 73 3.36 -6.14 18.28
N MET A 74 4.32 -6.73 18.98
CA MET A 74 4.02 -7.73 19.99
C MET A 74 3.22 -7.05 21.12
N PRO A 75 2.12 -7.65 21.59
CA PRO A 75 1.47 -7.16 22.80
C PRO A 75 2.46 -7.26 23.98
N ILE A 76 2.53 -6.19 24.77
CA ILE A 76 3.27 -6.19 26.04
C ILE A 76 2.40 -6.98 27.02
N GLU A 77 2.92 -8.09 27.57
CA GLU A 77 2.23 -8.90 28.59
C GLU A 77 2.11 -8.17 29.93
#